data_AF-A0A379WMT9-F1
#
_entry.id   AF-A0A379WMT9-F1
#
_cell.length_a   1.000
_cell.length_b   1.000
_cell.length_c   1.000
_cell.angle_alpha   90.00
_cell.angle_beta   90.00
_cell.angle_gamma   90.00
#
_symmetry.space_group_name_H-M   'P 1'
#
loop_
_entity.id
_entity.type
_entity.pdbx_description
1 polymer ?
#
loop_
_entity_poly.entity_id
_entity_poly.type
_entity_poly.pdbx_seq_one_letter_code
_entity_poly.pdbx_strand_id
1 'polypeptide(L)'
;MTCIVERLESEIIDGSWIHISYEETDLEMMPFLVAQANKKYPELNLKFVMSVHELVSSIKETRMEGVESARFLVNMGSSGIHISVVDFRVMDGKTSVILFEPAACSAFGPALLALRTKAALEREQLPDCYFAMVELDIQRSSSECGIFSLALAKKLHLEFMNLVKIHEDNICERLCGEEPFLPSDKADRYLPVSFYKHTQGVQRLNEYVQANPAAGSSIVNKKNETLYERFDNNAVMLNDKKLSISAHKKRIAEYKSLLKP
;
A
#
# COMPACT_ATOMS: atom_id res chain seq x y z
N MET A 1 -10.53 -22.24 -1.73
CA MET A 1 -10.35 -21.06 -2.60
C MET A 1 -11.58 -20.75 -3.45
N THR A 2 -12.07 -21.65 -4.32
CA THR A 2 -13.27 -21.39 -5.15
C THR A 2 -14.49 -20.95 -4.35
N CYS A 3 -14.83 -21.67 -3.26
CA CYS A 3 -15.94 -21.28 -2.39
C CYS A 3 -15.74 -19.92 -1.69
N ILE A 4 -14.49 -19.52 -1.43
CA ILE A 4 -14.18 -18.19 -0.84
C ILE A 4 -14.50 -17.11 -1.87
N VAL A 5 -14.09 -17.30 -3.12
CA VAL A 5 -14.37 -16.36 -4.21
C VAL A 5 -15.87 -16.18 -4.43
N GLU A 6 -16.63 -17.27 -4.49
CA GLU A 6 -18.09 -17.22 -4.63
C GLU A 6 -18.75 -16.48 -3.46
N ARG A 7 -18.27 -16.73 -2.23
CA ARG A 7 -18.73 -16.02 -1.04
C ARG A 7 -18.45 -14.52 -1.12
N LEU A 8 -17.23 -14.10 -1.50
CA LEU A 8 -16.87 -12.70 -1.66
C LEU A 8 -17.75 -11.99 -2.71
N GLU A 9 -18.10 -12.68 -3.79
CA GLU A 9 -19.00 -12.15 -4.82
C GLU A 9 -20.44 -12.01 -4.30
N SER A 10 -20.94 -12.98 -3.54
CA SER A 10 -22.25 -12.93 -2.90
C SER A 10 -22.35 -11.78 -1.88
N GLU A 11 -21.36 -11.64 -1.00
CA GLU A 11 -21.32 -10.63 0.05
C GLU A 11 -21.30 -9.20 -0.52
N ILE A 12 -20.72 -9.00 -1.71
CA ILE A 12 -20.82 -7.71 -2.43
C ILE A 12 -22.25 -7.43 -2.89
N ILE A 13 -22.96 -8.45 -3.39
CA ILE A 13 -24.32 -8.31 -3.95
C ILE A 13 -25.34 -8.04 -2.85
N ASP A 14 -25.27 -8.77 -1.74
CA ASP A 14 -26.20 -8.63 -0.62
C ASP A 14 -25.87 -7.45 0.32
N GLY A 15 -24.69 -6.83 0.16
CA GLY A 15 -24.27 -5.67 0.93
C GLY A 15 -23.65 -6.00 2.30
N SER A 16 -23.56 -7.27 2.69
CA SER A 16 -23.00 -7.69 3.97
C SER A 16 -21.49 -7.45 4.09
N TRP A 17 -20.79 -7.28 2.97
CA TRP A 17 -19.34 -7.04 2.88
C TRP A 17 -18.83 -5.95 3.82
N ILE A 18 -19.62 -4.92 4.09
CA ILE A 18 -19.21 -3.76 4.90
C ILE A 18 -19.01 -4.10 6.39
N HIS A 19 -19.56 -5.21 6.86
CA HIS A 19 -19.49 -5.65 8.26
C HIS A 19 -18.67 -6.93 8.47
N ILE A 20 -18.10 -7.48 7.39
CA ILE A 20 -17.31 -8.71 7.44
C ILE A 20 -15.83 -8.33 7.45
N SER A 21 -15.06 -8.97 8.33
CA SER A 21 -13.61 -8.86 8.30
C SER A 21 -13.01 -9.89 7.35
N TYR A 22 -12.16 -9.41 6.44
CA TYR A 22 -11.41 -10.23 5.50
C TYR A 22 -9.94 -10.40 5.86
N GLU A 23 -9.47 -9.80 6.97
CA GLU A 23 -8.05 -9.71 7.30
C GLU A 23 -7.40 -11.08 7.48
N GLU A 24 -8.06 -12.00 8.19
CA GLU A 24 -7.54 -13.35 8.45
C GLU A 24 -7.38 -14.13 7.14
N THR A 25 -8.39 -14.08 6.27
CA THR A 25 -8.32 -14.74 4.96
C THR A 25 -7.23 -14.09 4.10
N ASP A 26 -7.09 -12.76 4.12
CA ASP A 26 -6.01 -12.09 3.39
C ASP A 26 -4.63 -12.47 3.92
N LEU A 27 -4.46 -12.63 5.24
CA LEU A 27 -3.23 -13.06 5.89
C LEU A 27 -2.85 -14.48 5.45
N GLU A 28 -3.78 -15.43 5.53
CA GLU A 28 -3.59 -16.82 5.08
C GLU A 28 -3.21 -16.90 3.60
N MET A 29 -3.79 -16.03 2.78
CA MET A 29 -3.57 -16.03 1.34
C MET A 29 -2.33 -15.26 0.89
N MET A 30 -1.77 -14.40 1.74
CA MET A 30 -0.71 -13.48 1.37
C MET A 30 0.55 -14.15 0.81
N PRO A 31 1.05 -15.30 1.34
CA PRO A 31 2.21 -15.98 0.76
C PRO A 31 2.02 -16.35 -0.72
N PHE A 32 0.84 -16.85 -1.08
CA PHE A 32 0.52 -17.23 -2.45
C PHE A 32 0.37 -16.00 -3.35
N LEU A 33 -0.23 -14.93 -2.83
CA LEU A 33 -0.39 -13.67 -3.55
C LEU A 33 0.96 -12.98 -3.82
N VAL A 34 1.89 -13.03 -2.87
CA VAL A 34 3.25 -12.52 -3.01
C VAL A 34 4.03 -13.34 -4.03
N ALA A 35 3.96 -14.68 -3.95
CA ALA A 35 4.58 -15.56 -4.94
C ALA A 35 4.04 -15.29 -6.35
N GLN A 36 2.73 -15.12 -6.50
CA GLN A 36 2.11 -14.75 -7.77
C GLN A 36 2.55 -13.37 -8.26
N ALA A 37 2.66 -12.38 -7.38
CA ALA A 37 3.10 -11.04 -7.72
C ALA A 37 4.55 -11.05 -8.24
N ASN A 38 5.45 -11.76 -7.57
CA ASN A 38 6.85 -11.93 -8.00
C ASN A 38 6.96 -12.74 -9.30
N LYS A 39 6.14 -13.79 -9.50
CA LYS A 39 6.09 -14.51 -10.78
C LYS A 39 5.67 -13.60 -11.94
N LYS A 40 4.73 -12.69 -11.69
CA LYS A 40 4.21 -11.76 -12.69
C LYS A 40 5.16 -10.59 -12.98
N TYR A 41 5.89 -10.15 -11.96
CA TYR A 41 6.84 -9.04 -12.03
C TYR A 41 8.16 -9.50 -11.40
N PRO A 42 9.08 -10.11 -12.18
CA PRO A 42 10.31 -10.68 -11.64
C PRO A 42 11.20 -9.67 -10.88
N GLU A 43 11.13 -8.38 -11.25
CA GLU A 43 11.88 -7.29 -10.62
C GLU A 43 11.14 -6.62 -9.44
N LEU A 44 9.99 -7.17 -9.03
CA LEU A 44 9.21 -6.62 -7.92
C LEU A 44 9.94 -6.77 -6.59
N ASN A 45 10.61 -7.91 -6.38
CA ASN A 45 11.32 -8.26 -5.15
C ASN A 45 10.45 -8.08 -3.89
N LEU A 46 9.25 -8.63 -3.89
CA LEU A 46 8.32 -8.55 -2.76
C LEU A 46 8.59 -9.67 -1.76
N LYS A 47 8.87 -9.32 -0.50
CA LYS A 47 8.90 -10.24 0.64
C LYS A 47 7.66 -10.01 1.53
N PHE A 48 7.16 -11.05 2.18
CA PHE A 48 6.10 -10.92 3.18
C PHE A 48 6.67 -11.35 4.54
N VAL A 49 6.56 -10.45 5.51
CA VAL A 49 7.10 -10.61 6.86
C VAL A 49 6.00 -10.39 7.90
N MET A 50 6.06 -11.14 8.98
CA MET A 50 4.99 -11.25 9.96
C MET A 50 5.17 -10.32 11.17
N SER A 51 6.27 -9.57 11.23
CA SER A 51 6.54 -8.63 12.32
C SER A 51 7.51 -7.52 11.92
N VAL A 52 7.54 -6.45 12.71
CA VAL A 52 8.52 -5.36 12.58
C VAL A 52 9.96 -5.86 12.80
N HIS A 53 10.16 -6.84 13.68
CA HIS A 53 11.48 -7.43 13.90
C HIS A 53 11.98 -8.15 12.64
N GLU A 54 11.13 -8.99 12.05
CA GLU A 54 11.45 -9.69 10.81
C GLU A 54 11.68 -8.70 9.65
N LEU A 55 10.88 -7.62 9.57
CA LEU A 55 11.08 -6.55 8.58
C LEU A 55 12.50 -5.97 8.64
N VAL A 56 12.96 -5.52 9.81
CA VAL A 56 14.27 -4.85 9.91
C VAL A 56 15.42 -5.82 9.65
N SER A 57 15.29 -7.08 10.09
CA SER A 57 16.24 -8.14 9.75
C SER A 57 16.28 -8.41 8.24
N SER A 58 15.13 -8.48 7.57
CA SER A 58 15.05 -8.68 6.11
C SER A 58 15.56 -7.47 5.31
N ILE A 59 15.37 -6.24 5.80
CA ILE A 59 15.96 -5.04 5.19
C ILE A 59 17.49 -5.12 5.24
N LYS A 60 18.05 -5.51 6.38
CA LYS A 60 19.50 -5.71 6.55
C LYS A 60 20.04 -6.76 5.59
N GLU A 61 19.41 -7.92 5.54
CA GLU A 61 19.76 -9.01 4.63
C GLU A 61 19.74 -8.53 3.17
N THR A 62 18.64 -7.90 2.75
CA THR A 62 18.47 -7.38 1.39
C THR A 62 19.58 -6.38 1.01
N ARG A 63 19.98 -5.50 1.94
CA ARG A 63 21.11 -4.60 1.73
C ARG A 63 22.45 -5.34 1.64
N MET A 64 22.67 -6.36 2.48
CA MET A 64 23.92 -7.16 2.47
C MET A 64 24.06 -8.00 1.19
N GLU A 65 22.95 -8.43 0.61
CA GLU A 65 22.91 -9.15 -0.66
C GLU A 65 23.17 -8.25 -1.89
N GLY A 66 23.30 -6.93 -1.69
CA GLY A 66 23.51 -5.97 -2.77
C GLY A 66 22.26 -5.68 -3.59
N VAL A 67 21.07 -6.00 -3.07
CA VAL A 67 19.80 -5.64 -3.74
C VAL A 67 19.57 -4.14 -3.59
N GLU A 68 19.27 -3.46 -4.69
CA GLU A 68 19.06 -2.00 -4.71
C GLU A 68 17.58 -1.59 -4.69
N SER A 69 16.66 -2.51 -4.98
CA SER A 69 15.22 -2.25 -4.95
C SER A 69 14.44 -3.48 -4.51
N ALA A 70 13.62 -3.30 -3.47
CA ALA A 70 12.79 -4.36 -2.90
C ALA A 70 11.52 -3.78 -2.25
N ARG A 71 10.54 -4.64 -2.00
CA ARG A 71 9.32 -4.27 -1.28
C ARG A 71 9.02 -5.29 -0.20
N PHE A 72 8.38 -4.83 0.87
CA PHE A 72 7.97 -5.70 1.96
C PHE A 72 6.50 -5.46 2.28
N LEU A 73 5.73 -6.53 2.37
CA LEU A 73 4.47 -6.51 3.11
C LEU A 73 4.78 -6.90 4.55
N VAL A 74 4.37 -6.09 5.51
CA VAL A 74 4.66 -6.31 6.92
C VAL A 74 3.36 -6.32 7.72
N ASN A 75 3.13 -7.38 8.50
CA ASN A 75 2.12 -7.33 9.55
C ASN A 75 2.68 -6.61 10.79
N MET A 76 2.12 -5.44 11.10
CA MET A 76 2.57 -4.60 12.22
C MET A 76 1.70 -4.77 13.47
N GLY A 77 0.61 -5.54 13.38
CA GLY A 77 -0.26 -5.82 14.52
C GLY A 77 0.41 -6.74 15.53
N SER A 78 0.41 -6.37 16.82
CA SER A 78 0.95 -7.22 17.89
C SER A 78 -0.02 -8.32 18.33
N SER A 79 -1.32 -8.05 18.28
CA SER A 79 -2.42 -8.95 18.69
C SER A 79 -3.55 -8.97 17.66
N GLY A 80 -3.26 -8.55 16.43
CA GLY A 80 -4.22 -8.40 15.34
C GLY A 80 -3.50 -8.28 14.01
N ILE A 81 -4.23 -8.01 12.94
CA ILE A 81 -3.70 -7.94 11.58
C ILE A 81 -3.68 -6.48 11.15
N HIS A 82 -2.50 -5.97 10.82
CA HIS A 82 -2.36 -4.65 10.20
C HIS A 82 -1.24 -4.71 9.17
N ILE A 83 -1.60 -4.97 7.92
CA ILE A 83 -0.62 -5.17 6.85
C ILE A 83 -0.34 -3.84 6.15
N SER A 84 0.90 -3.37 6.25
CA SER A 84 1.43 -2.21 5.52
C SER A 84 2.42 -2.63 4.43
N VAL A 85 2.81 -1.69 3.58
CA VAL A 85 3.85 -1.91 2.55
C VAL A 85 5.04 -0.98 2.77
N VAL A 86 6.24 -1.51 2.58
CA VAL A 86 7.50 -0.77 2.62
C VAL A 86 8.15 -0.82 1.24
N ASP A 87 8.61 0.33 0.75
CA ASP A 87 9.51 0.41 -0.40
C ASP A 87 10.94 0.63 0.08
N PHE A 88 11.85 -0.20 -0.41
CA PHE A 88 13.27 -0.17 -0.11
C PHE A 88 14.03 0.20 -1.37
N ARG A 89 14.93 1.19 -1.24
CA ARG A 89 15.81 1.62 -2.32
C ARG A 89 17.21 1.97 -1.81
N VAL A 90 18.22 1.58 -2.56
CA VAL A 90 19.59 2.09 -2.40
C VAL A 90 19.84 3.11 -3.51
N MET A 91 20.33 4.29 -3.15
CA MET A 91 20.68 5.37 -4.08
C MET A 91 21.97 6.02 -3.60
N ASP A 92 22.98 6.09 -4.47
CA ASP A 92 24.30 6.67 -4.17
C ASP A 92 24.94 6.10 -2.89
N GLY A 93 24.77 4.79 -2.67
CA GLY A 93 25.26 4.07 -1.47
C GLY A 93 24.43 4.30 -0.20
N LYS A 94 23.43 5.18 -0.23
CA LYS A 94 22.52 5.47 0.88
C LYS A 94 21.26 4.64 0.76
N THR A 95 20.73 4.18 1.88
CA THR A 95 19.54 3.32 1.94
C THR A 95 18.33 4.14 2.35
N SER A 96 17.29 4.13 1.52
CA SER A 96 16.00 4.71 1.81
C SER A 96 14.97 3.61 2.10
N VAL A 97 14.26 3.75 3.21
CA VAL A 97 13.16 2.86 3.60
C VAL A 97 11.92 3.71 3.85
N ILE A 98 10.85 3.48 3.08
CA ILE A 98 9.61 4.26 3.22
C ILE A 98 8.45 3.30 3.51
N LEU A 99 7.82 3.45 4.67
CA LEU A 99 6.61 2.75 5.06
C LEU A 99 5.39 3.53 4.56
N PHE A 100 4.50 2.89 3.80
CA PHE A 100 3.25 3.48 3.34
C PHE A 100 2.08 2.91 4.12
N GLU A 101 1.32 3.79 4.75
CA GLU A 101 0.10 3.48 5.50
C GLU A 101 -1.12 3.82 4.62
N PRO A 102 -1.91 2.83 4.16
CA PRO A 102 -3.06 3.09 3.32
C PRO A 102 -4.18 3.89 4.02
N ALA A 103 -4.32 3.74 5.34
CA ALA A 103 -5.33 4.42 6.14
C ALA A 103 -4.83 5.77 6.69
N ALA A 104 -5.74 6.53 7.32
CA ALA A 104 -5.36 7.75 8.03
C ALA A 104 -4.50 7.45 9.26
N CYS A 105 -3.54 8.33 9.50
CA CYS A 105 -2.61 8.32 10.62
C CYS A 105 -3.04 9.22 11.78
N SER A 106 -4.30 9.67 11.80
CA SER A 106 -4.82 10.72 12.70
C SER A 106 -4.94 10.33 14.17
N ALA A 107 -4.78 9.05 14.51
CA ALA A 107 -4.68 8.59 15.91
C ALA A 107 -3.23 8.62 16.41
N PHE A 108 -3.03 8.56 17.74
CA PHE A 108 -1.68 8.51 18.35
C PHE A 108 -0.86 7.27 17.94
N GLY A 109 -1.53 6.20 17.50
CA GLY A 109 -0.91 4.92 17.12
C GLY A 109 0.09 5.03 15.96
N PRO A 110 -0.26 5.64 14.82
CA PRO A 110 0.63 5.88 13.68
C PRO A 110 1.95 6.61 13.99
N ALA A 111 1.94 7.68 14.79
CA ALA A 111 3.19 8.33 15.19
C ALA A 111 4.06 7.39 16.05
N LEU A 112 3.44 6.63 16.96
CA LEU A 112 4.14 5.61 17.73
C LEU A 112 4.67 4.47 16.83
N LEU A 113 3.94 4.11 15.78
CA LEU A 113 4.32 3.11 14.79
C LEU A 113 5.53 3.56 13.97
N ALA A 114 5.53 4.81 13.52
CA ALA A 114 6.67 5.44 12.83
C ALA A 114 7.92 5.39 13.71
N LEU A 115 7.81 5.88 14.96
CA LEU A 115 8.91 5.91 15.92
C LEU A 115 9.40 4.51 16.28
N ARG A 116 8.49 3.54 16.48
CA ARG A 116 8.85 2.15 16.79
C ARG A 116 9.58 1.48 15.64
N THR A 117 9.12 1.70 14.41
CA THR A 117 9.75 1.14 13.20
C THR A 117 11.11 1.77 12.98
N LYS A 118 11.22 3.10 13.10
CA LYS A 118 12.49 3.83 13.02
C LYS A 118 13.48 3.31 14.06
N ALA A 119 13.09 3.25 15.33
CA ALA A 119 13.96 2.76 16.41
C ALA A 119 14.35 1.28 16.23
N ALA A 120 13.47 0.46 15.65
CA ALA A 120 13.81 -0.93 15.32
C ALA A 120 14.86 -1.01 14.21
N LEU A 121 14.75 -0.16 13.19
CA LEU A 121 15.70 -0.12 12.08
C LEU A 121 17.06 0.45 12.52
N GLU A 122 17.07 1.47 13.38
CA GLU A 122 18.29 2.05 13.96
C GLU A 122 19.07 1.02 14.79
N ARG A 123 18.39 0.11 15.50
CA ARG A 123 19.04 -0.98 16.24
C ARG A 123 19.83 -1.95 15.36
N GLU A 124 19.46 -2.07 14.08
CA GLU A 124 20.21 -2.88 13.12
C GLU A 124 21.53 -2.23 12.67
N GLN A 125 21.73 -0.94 12.98
CA GLN A 125 22.95 -0.18 12.72
C GLN A 125 23.38 -0.20 11.24
N LEU A 126 22.41 -0.11 10.31
CA LEU A 126 22.72 0.06 8.89
C LEU A 126 23.32 1.46 8.66
N PRO A 127 24.53 1.58 8.07
CA PRO A 127 25.11 2.88 7.77
C PRO A 127 24.32 3.58 6.66
N ASP A 128 24.19 4.91 6.77
CA ASP A 128 23.49 5.79 5.82
C ASP A 128 22.07 5.30 5.48
N CYS A 129 21.30 4.90 6.50
CA CYS A 129 19.93 4.40 6.36
C CYS A 129 18.91 5.43 6.84
N TYR A 130 17.97 5.79 5.97
CA TYR A 130 16.98 6.85 6.18
C TYR A 130 15.57 6.26 6.13
N PHE A 131 14.79 6.55 7.17
CA PHE A 131 13.43 6.04 7.31
C PHE A 131 12.40 7.17 7.28
N ALA A 132 11.33 6.96 6.51
CA ALA A 132 10.12 7.77 6.57
C ALA A 132 8.87 6.90 6.62
N MET A 133 7.81 7.45 7.22
CA MET A 133 6.46 6.91 7.13
C MET A 133 5.59 7.89 6.35
N VAL A 134 4.72 7.39 5.49
CA VAL A 134 3.85 8.16 4.59
C VAL A 134 2.41 7.75 4.82
N GLU A 135 1.57 8.72 5.19
CA GLU A 135 0.12 8.56 5.26
C GLU A 135 -0.48 8.72 3.86
N LEU A 136 -1.39 7.81 3.47
CA LEU A 136 -2.14 7.94 2.22
C LEU A 136 -3.60 8.36 2.44
N ASP A 137 -4.23 7.89 3.51
CA ASP A 137 -5.66 8.09 3.79
C ASP A 137 -6.59 7.72 2.59
N ILE A 138 -6.26 6.64 1.89
CA ILE A 138 -7.03 6.10 0.76
C ILE A 138 -7.91 4.91 1.15
N GLN A 139 -7.58 4.24 2.24
CA GLN A 139 -8.37 3.18 2.86
C GLN A 139 -9.25 3.75 3.98
N ARG A 140 -10.56 3.48 3.90
CA ARG A 140 -11.59 3.81 4.90
C ARG A 140 -12.36 2.59 5.39
N SER A 141 -12.26 1.46 4.69
CA SER A 141 -12.87 0.21 5.10
C SER A 141 -12.02 -0.53 6.14
N SER A 142 -12.68 -1.39 6.90
CA SER A 142 -12.14 -1.98 8.13
C SER A 142 -11.15 -3.12 7.94
N SER A 143 -11.06 -3.77 6.77
CA SER A 143 -10.31 -5.02 6.63
C SER A 143 -9.55 -5.18 5.31
N GLU A 144 -9.20 -4.09 4.64
CA GLU A 144 -8.61 -4.09 3.30
C GLU A 144 -7.09 -3.83 3.30
N CYS A 145 -6.46 -3.72 4.48
CA CYS A 145 -5.04 -3.35 4.62
C CYS A 145 -4.13 -4.24 3.77
N GLY A 146 -4.34 -5.55 3.77
CA GLY A 146 -3.59 -6.50 2.94
C GLY A 146 -3.74 -6.24 1.43
N ILE A 147 -4.94 -5.94 0.95
CA ILE A 147 -5.21 -5.72 -0.48
C ILE A 147 -4.68 -4.37 -0.96
N PHE A 148 -4.81 -3.32 -0.14
CA PHE A 148 -4.20 -2.03 -0.44
C PHE A 148 -2.68 -2.17 -0.51
N SER A 149 -2.06 -2.73 0.52
CA SER A 149 -0.60 -2.90 0.60
C SER A 149 -0.06 -3.76 -0.54
N LEU A 150 -0.71 -4.87 -0.89
CA LEU A 150 -0.33 -5.70 -2.05
C LEU A 150 -0.51 -4.94 -3.39
N ALA A 151 -1.57 -4.17 -3.54
CA ALA A 151 -1.79 -3.37 -4.76
C ALA A 151 -0.73 -2.27 -4.91
N LEU A 152 -0.38 -1.60 -3.82
CA LEU A 152 0.63 -0.58 -3.72
C LEU A 152 2.03 -1.15 -3.95
N ALA A 153 2.37 -2.33 -3.42
CA ALA A 153 3.65 -3.01 -3.70
C ALA A 153 3.92 -3.15 -5.21
N LYS A 154 2.90 -3.59 -5.96
CA LYS A 154 2.98 -3.68 -7.43
C LYS A 154 3.09 -2.31 -8.11
N LYS A 155 2.58 -1.25 -7.49
CA LYS A 155 2.66 0.12 -8.01
C LYS A 155 4.01 0.75 -7.72
N LEU A 156 4.60 0.51 -6.55
CA LEU A 156 5.97 0.91 -6.20
C LEU A 156 6.99 0.43 -7.23
N HIS A 157 6.82 -0.81 -7.72
CA HIS A 157 7.65 -1.32 -8.82
C HIS A 157 7.35 -0.63 -10.17
N LEU A 158 6.07 -0.53 -10.57
CA LEU A 158 5.71 0.01 -11.89
C LEU A 158 5.96 1.52 -12.02
N GLU A 159 6.01 2.24 -10.91
CA GLU A 159 6.21 3.68 -10.84
C GLU A 159 7.63 4.06 -10.39
N PHE A 160 8.59 3.13 -10.54
CA PHE A 160 9.95 3.26 -10.04
C PHE A 160 10.60 4.63 -10.29
N MET A 161 10.47 5.16 -11.52
CA MET A 161 11.03 6.46 -11.88
C MET A 161 10.27 7.63 -11.26
N ASN A 162 8.94 7.55 -11.17
CA ASN A 162 8.10 8.59 -10.57
C ASN A 162 8.32 8.70 -9.06
N LEU A 163 8.84 7.64 -8.43
CA LEU A 163 9.15 7.58 -7.00
C LEU A 163 10.60 7.98 -6.68
N VAL A 164 11.40 8.38 -7.67
CA VAL A 164 12.78 8.81 -7.41
C VAL A 164 12.82 9.98 -6.43
N LYS A 165 11.99 10.99 -6.67
CA LYS A 165 11.97 12.21 -5.87
C LYS A 165 11.66 11.99 -4.39
N ILE A 166 10.69 11.12 -4.07
CA ILE A 166 10.32 10.85 -2.66
C ILE A 166 11.46 10.15 -1.91
N HIS A 167 12.19 9.25 -2.57
CA HIS A 167 13.36 8.59 -2.00
C HIS A 167 14.56 9.54 -1.86
N GLU A 168 14.81 10.41 -2.84
CA GLU A 168 15.85 11.44 -2.74
C GLU A 168 15.60 12.40 -1.58
N ASP A 169 14.36 12.90 -1.45
CA ASP A 169 14.00 13.82 -0.37
C ASP A 169 14.00 13.11 1.00
N ASN A 170 13.76 11.80 1.07
CA ASN A 170 13.96 11.02 2.30
C ASN A 170 15.45 10.93 2.67
N ILE A 171 16.32 10.56 1.72
CA ILE A 171 17.78 10.44 1.93
C ILE A 171 18.40 11.77 2.33
N CYS A 172 17.90 12.87 1.76
CA CYS A 172 18.36 14.21 2.08
C CYS A 172 17.69 14.84 3.31
N GLU A 173 16.86 14.07 4.04
CA GLU A 173 16.16 14.54 5.25
C GLU A 173 15.24 15.76 5.00
N ARG A 174 14.71 15.89 3.78
CA ARG A 174 13.78 16.96 3.36
C ARG A 174 12.34 16.50 3.22
N LEU A 175 12.05 15.21 3.37
CA LEU A 175 10.71 14.66 3.16
C LEU A 175 9.73 15.06 4.27
N CYS A 176 9.99 14.62 5.51
CA CYS A 176 9.10 14.88 6.64
C CYS A 176 9.46 16.18 7.40
N GLY A 177 10.74 16.57 7.39
CA GLY A 177 11.22 17.69 8.20
C GLY A 177 11.01 17.42 9.70
N GLU A 178 10.33 18.33 10.39
CA GLU A 178 10.04 18.22 11.83
C GLU A 178 8.85 17.28 12.14
N GLU A 179 8.04 16.93 11.14
CA GLU A 179 6.87 16.07 11.34
C GLU A 179 7.30 14.59 11.50
N PRO A 180 6.61 13.81 12.36
CA PRO A 180 6.96 12.42 12.62
C PRO A 180 6.72 11.48 11.41
N PHE A 181 5.84 11.88 10.49
CA PHE A 181 5.51 11.18 9.25
C PHE A 181 5.07 12.20 8.20
N LEU A 182 5.08 11.82 6.92
CA LEU A 182 4.59 12.65 5.82
C LEU A 182 3.06 12.55 5.74
N PRO A 183 2.30 13.64 6.00
CA PRO A 183 0.85 13.63 5.91
C PRO A 183 0.36 13.50 4.46
N SER A 184 -0.87 13.03 4.31
CA SER A 184 -1.50 12.71 3.03
C SER A 184 -1.53 13.86 2.02
N ASP A 185 -1.75 15.10 2.46
CA ASP A 185 -1.76 16.29 1.59
C ASP A 185 -0.37 16.61 1.00
N LYS A 186 0.70 16.32 1.74
CA LYS A 186 2.08 16.43 1.23
C LYS A 186 2.43 15.24 0.36
N ALA A 187 2.00 14.03 0.73
CA ALA A 187 2.21 12.80 -0.06
C ALA A 187 1.62 12.91 -1.48
N ASP A 188 0.46 13.56 -1.62
CA ASP A 188 -0.20 13.78 -2.91
C ASP A 188 0.68 14.51 -3.94
N ARG A 189 1.66 15.30 -3.49
CA ARG A 189 2.59 16.03 -4.37
C ARG A 189 3.74 15.16 -4.88
N TYR A 190 3.94 13.99 -4.28
CA TYR A 190 4.97 13.04 -4.66
C TYR A 190 4.43 11.84 -5.43
N LEU A 191 3.21 11.39 -5.11
CA LEU A 191 2.72 10.08 -5.53
C LEU A 191 1.94 10.13 -6.86
N PRO A 192 2.17 9.16 -7.75
CA PRO A 192 1.51 9.12 -9.05
C PRO A 192 0.05 8.66 -8.92
N VAL A 193 -0.77 9.03 -9.92
CA VAL A 193 -2.22 8.77 -9.96
C VAL A 193 -2.60 7.30 -9.79
N SER A 194 -1.68 6.40 -10.15
CA SER A 194 -1.90 4.96 -10.11
C SER A 194 -2.06 4.40 -8.70
N PHE A 195 -1.62 5.13 -7.66
CA PHE A 195 -1.79 4.80 -6.23
C PHE A 195 -3.23 5.02 -5.76
N TYR A 196 -3.95 5.95 -6.38
CA TYR A 196 -5.27 6.43 -5.95
C TYR A 196 -6.44 5.68 -6.62
N LYS A 197 -6.14 4.65 -7.40
CA LYS A 197 -7.14 3.85 -8.15
C LYS A 197 -8.12 3.06 -7.27
N HIS A 198 -7.81 2.92 -6.00
CA HIS A 198 -8.59 2.17 -5.01
C HIS A 198 -9.09 3.07 -3.86
N THR A 199 -8.90 4.40 -3.94
CA THR A 199 -9.37 5.34 -2.93
C THR A 199 -10.86 5.16 -2.61
N GLN A 200 -11.20 5.19 -1.32
CA GLN A 200 -12.54 4.87 -0.80
C GLN A 200 -13.41 6.09 -0.47
N GLY A 201 -13.00 7.29 -0.88
CA GLY A 201 -13.80 8.50 -0.75
C GLY A 201 -13.61 9.44 -1.93
N VAL A 202 -14.71 9.94 -2.49
CA VAL A 202 -14.66 10.92 -3.59
C VAL A 202 -14.00 12.23 -3.14
N GLN A 203 -14.23 12.64 -1.89
CA GLN A 203 -13.61 13.83 -1.32
C GLN A 203 -12.08 13.72 -1.29
N ARG A 204 -11.56 12.55 -0.89
CA ARG A 204 -10.12 12.27 -0.90
C ARG A 204 -9.52 12.29 -2.31
N LEU A 205 -10.26 11.84 -3.33
CA LEU A 205 -9.86 11.97 -4.74
C LEU A 205 -9.83 13.44 -5.18
N ASN A 206 -10.80 14.25 -4.76
CA ASN A 206 -10.82 15.68 -5.07
C ASN A 206 -9.59 16.40 -4.50
N GLU A 207 -9.20 16.06 -3.26
CA GLU A 207 -7.98 16.58 -2.64
C GLU A 207 -6.73 16.23 -3.47
N TYR A 208 -6.61 14.97 -3.91
CA TYR A 208 -5.50 14.55 -4.77
C TYR A 208 -5.46 15.30 -6.11
N VAL A 209 -6.61 15.48 -6.76
CA VAL A 209 -6.72 16.18 -8.05
C VAL A 209 -6.48 17.68 -7.90
N GLN A 210 -6.78 18.29 -6.75
CA GLN A 210 -6.41 19.68 -6.48
C GLN A 210 -4.90 19.88 -6.47
N ALA A 211 -4.14 18.92 -5.89
CA ALA A 211 -2.68 18.93 -5.96
C ALA A 211 -2.14 18.53 -7.35
N ASN A 212 -2.92 17.76 -8.13
CA ASN A 212 -2.53 17.20 -9.42
C ASN A 212 -3.64 17.38 -10.48
N PRO A 213 -3.85 18.59 -11.03
CA PRO A 213 -5.03 18.87 -11.87
C PRO A 213 -5.21 17.93 -13.07
N ALA A 214 -4.12 17.52 -13.71
CA ALA A 214 -4.16 16.60 -14.85
C ALA A 214 -4.67 15.19 -14.48
N ALA A 215 -4.58 14.79 -13.20
CA ALA A 215 -4.95 13.45 -12.76
C ALA A 215 -6.45 13.14 -12.91
N GLY A 216 -7.31 14.15 -12.88
CA GLY A 216 -8.75 13.97 -13.04
C GLY A 216 -9.13 13.38 -14.40
N SER A 217 -8.40 13.74 -15.45
CA SER A 217 -8.58 13.25 -16.84
C SER A 217 -7.58 12.17 -17.24
N SER A 218 -6.67 11.76 -16.36
CA SER A 218 -5.66 10.75 -16.68
C SER A 218 -6.27 9.37 -16.86
N ILE A 219 -5.92 8.69 -17.94
CA ILE A 219 -6.31 7.29 -18.16
C ILE A 219 -5.57 6.39 -17.19
N VAL A 220 -6.31 5.70 -16.33
CA VAL A 220 -5.73 4.90 -15.24
C VAL A 220 -5.70 3.40 -15.52
N ASN A 221 -6.28 2.92 -16.62
CA ASN A 221 -6.30 1.51 -16.96
C ASN A 221 -6.53 1.23 -18.45
N LYS A 222 -6.41 -0.05 -18.85
CA LYS A 222 -6.58 -0.51 -20.25
C LYS A 222 -8.01 -0.47 -20.78
N LYS A 223 -9.00 -0.11 -19.94
CA LYS A 223 -10.40 0.13 -20.36
C LYS A 223 -10.64 1.57 -20.77
N ASN A 224 -9.59 2.39 -20.84
CA ASN A 224 -9.65 3.82 -21.18
C ASN A 224 -10.55 4.63 -20.23
N GLU A 225 -10.60 4.22 -18.95
CA GLU A 225 -11.30 4.96 -17.90
C GLU A 225 -10.35 5.98 -17.24
N THR A 226 -10.86 7.18 -16.96
CA THR A 226 -10.25 8.18 -16.08
C THR A 226 -10.30 7.74 -14.61
N LEU A 227 -9.66 8.50 -13.71
CA LEU A 227 -9.68 8.22 -12.27
C LEU A 227 -11.11 8.27 -11.70
N TYR A 228 -11.89 9.29 -12.04
CA TYR A 228 -13.27 9.46 -11.57
C TYR A 228 -14.23 8.42 -12.18
N GLU A 229 -14.15 8.18 -13.49
CA GLU A 229 -14.97 7.14 -14.14
C GLU A 229 -14.70 5.76 -13.53
N ARG A 230 -13.43 5.44 -13.27
CA ARG A 230 -13.06 4.20 -12.60
C ARG A 230 -13.64 4.13 -11.18
N PHE A 231 -13.58 5.21 -10.40
CA PHE A 231 -14.15 5.24 -9.06
C PHE A 231 -15.66 4.94 -9.11
N ASP A 232 -16.37 5.62 -10.01
CA ASP A 232 -17.81 5.46 -10.19
C ASP A 232 -18.20 4.05 -10.63
N ASN A 233 -17.48 3.47 -11.60
CA ASN A 233 -17.69 2.10 -12.08
C ASN A 233 -17.37 1.01 -11.04
N ASN A 234 -16.81 1.39 -9.89
CA ASN A 234 -16.50 0.48 -8.78
C ASN A 234 -17.13 0.93 -7.46
N ALA A 235 -18.15 1.78 -7.52
CA ALA A 235 -18.94 2.20 -6.37
C ALA A 235 -20.29 1.49 -6.30
N VAL A 236 -20.84 1.38 -5.09
CA VAL A 236 -22.20 0.90 -4.80
C VAL A 236 -22.92 1.92 -3.92
N MET A 237 -24.25 1.92 -3.99
CA MET A 237 -25.09 2.70 -3.09
C MET A 237 -25.53 1.83 -1.92
N LEU A 238 -25.28 2.29 -0.69
CA LEU A 238 -25.74 1.64 0.53
C LEU A 238 -26.18 2.72 1.52
N ASN A 239 -27.44 2.68 1.97
CA ASN A 239 -28.04 3.69 2.86
C ASN A 239 -27.80 5.13 2.36
N ASP A 240 -28.10 5.39 1.09
CA ASP A 240 -27.91 6.68 0.38
C ASP A 240 -26.46 7.19 0.33
N LYS A 241 -25.48 6.36 0.67
CA LYS A 241 -24.05 6.67 0.58
C LYS A 241 -23.41 5.90 -0.58
N LYS A 242 -22.63 6.61 -1.38
CA LYS A 242 -21.80 6.03 -2.44
C LYS A 242 -20.50 5.52 -1.82
N LEU A 243 -20.30 4.20 -1.82
CA LEU A 243 -19.13 3.53 -1.24
C LEU A 243 -18.34 2.80 -2.33
N SER A 244 -17.01 2.88 -2.30
CA SER A 244 -16.15 2.18 -3.26
C SER A 244 -15.86 0.75 -2.81
N ILE A 245 -16.26 -0.22 -3.63
CA ILE A 245 -15.90 -1.65 -3.50
C ILE A 245 -14.70 -2.03 -4.37
N SER A 246 -13.94 -1.05 -4.86
CA SER A 246 -12.77 -1.26 -5.72
C SER A 246 -11.72 -2.19 -5.11
N ALA A 247 -11.48 -2.09 -3.79
CA ALA A 247 -10.58 -2.97 -3.06
C ALA A 247 -11.16 -4.40 -2.89
N HIS A 248 -12.45 -4.53 -2.57
CA HIS A 248 -13.13 -5.84 -2.50
C HIS A 248 -13.09 -6.59 -3.84
N LYS A 249 -13.40 -5.90 -4.94
CA LYS A 249 -13.27 -6.45 -6.30
C LYS A 249 -11.83 -6.80 -6.65
N LYS A 250 -10.86 -6.07 -6.08
CA LYS A 250 -9.44 -6.38 -6.24
C LYS A 250 -9.06 -7.67 -5.53
N ARG A 251 -9.54 -7.92 -4.30
CA ARG A 251 -9.38 -9.19 -3.58
C ARG A 251 -9.83 -10.37 -4.44
N ILE A 252 -11.06 -10.30 -4.95
CA ILE A 252 -11.62 -11.33 -5.84
C ILE A 252 -10.74 -11.56 -7.06
N ALA A 253 -10.25 -10.50 -7.70
CA ALA A 253 -9.39 -10.62 -8.88
C ALA A 253 -8.04 -11.31 -8.57
N GLU A 254 -7.43 -11.00 -7.42
CA GLU A 254 -6.18 -11.63 -6.95
C GLU A 254 -6.41 -13.10 -6.58
N TYR A 255 -7.52 -13.43 -5.92
CA TYR A 255 -7.84 -14.81 -5.54
C TYR A 255 -8.18 -15.66 -6.76
N LYS A 256 -8.95 -15.11 -7.71
CA LYS A 256 -9.22 -15.78 -9.00
C LYS A 256 -7.94 -16.01 -9.81
N SER A 257 -6.92 -15.15 -9.69
CA SER A 257 -5.66 -15.39 -10.40
C SER A 257 -4.84 -16.54 -9.82
N LEU A 258 -5.02 -16.91 -8.54
CA LEU A 258 -4.40 -18.11 -7.96
C LEU A 258 -5.04 -19.41 -8.46
N LEU A 259 -6.28 -19.35 -8.95
CA LEU A 259 -6.99 -20.50 -9.52
C LEU A 259 -6.66 -20.75 -11.00
N LYS A 260 -5.99 -19.80 -11.67
CA LYS A 260 -5.61 -19.94 -13.08
C LYS A 260 -4.37 -20.83 -13.18
N PRO A 261 -4.35 -21.81 -14.12
CA PRO A 261 -3.18 -22.65 -14.36
C PRO A 261 -1.96 -21.84 -14.82
#